data_AF-A0A920S4J0-F1
#
_entry.id   AF-A0A920S4J0-F1
#
_cell.length_a   1.000
_cell.length_b   1.000
_cell.length_c   1.000
_cell.angle_alpha   90.00
_cell.angle_beta   90.00
_cell.angle_gamma   90.00
#
_symmetry.space_group_name_H-M   'P 1'
#
loop_
_entity.id
_entity.type
_entity.pdbx_description
1 polymer ?
#
loop_
_entity_poly.entity_id
_entity_poly.type
_entity_poly.pdbx_seq_one_letter_code
_entity_poly.pdbx_strand_id
1 'polypeptide(L)'
;MAGQPVRIDFTNPDATAHNIVIIMPGASEEVGLAANEMAKDPKEAQRGQFVPKSKKVLHATQMVAPLSATALRFTAPMEPGDYPYICTFPGHWIIMKGVMVVK
;
A
#
# COMPACT_ATOMS: atom_id res chain seq x y z
N MET A 1 17.84 0.22 -6.62
CA MET A 1 18.38 -0.84 -7.49
C MET A 1 17.72 -2.16 -7.12
N ALA A 2 17.65 -3.11 -8.05
CA ALA A 2 17.09 -4.44 -7.81
C ALA A 2 17.75 -5.13 -6.60
N GLY A 3 16.93 -5.87 -5.82
CA GLY A 3 17.40 -6.68 -4.70
C GLY A 3 18.00 -5.92 -3.51
N GLN A 4 17.93 -4.58 -3.49
CA GLN A 4 18.49 -3.78 -2.40
C GLN A 4 17.54 -3.72 -1.19
N PRO A 5 18.08 -3.64 0.04
CA PRO A 5 17.27 -3.33 1.20
C PRO A 5 16.71 -1.91 1.09
N VAL A 6 15.41 -1.77 1.35
CA VAL A 6 14.68 -0.50 1.32
C VAL A 6 14.01 -0.28 2.68
N ARG A 7 14.08 0.96 3.17
CA ARG A 7 13.28 1.45 4.29
C ARG A 7 12.44 2.63 3.80
N ILE A 8 11.14 2.59 4.04
CA ILE A 8 10.23 3.72 3.89
C ILE A 8 9.85 4.18 5.29
N ASP A 9 10.20 5.42 5.62
CA ASP A 9 9.63 6.11 6.78
C ASP A 9 8.39 6.86 6.31
N PHE A 10 7.24 6.49 6.85
CA PHE A 10 5.94 7.02 6.45
C PHE A 10 5.32 7.80 7.59
N THR A 11 5.17 9.11 7.39
CA THR A 11 4.51 10.02 8.33
C THR A 11 3.16 10.41 7.76
N ASN A 12 2.11 10.28 8.59
CA ASN A 12 0.76 10.71 8.27
C ASN A 12 0.45 12.01 9.03
N PRO A 13 0.58 13.19 8.40
CA PRO A 13 0.21 14.46 9.00
C PRO A 13 -1.30 14.76 8.89
N ASP A 14 -2.08 13.91 8.22
CA ASP A 14 -3.48 14.16 7.88
C ASP A 14 -4.44 13.74 9.01
N ALA A 15 -5.70 14.17 8.87
CA ALA A 15 -6.80 13.83 9.77
C ALA A 15 -7.44 12.45 9.48
N THR A 16 -7.06 11.81 8.38
CA THR A 16 -7.56 10.49 7.96
C THR A 16 -6.45 9.45 8.09
N ALA A 17 -6.80 8.17 8.19
CA ALA A 17 -5.82 7.09 8.22
C ALA A 17 -5.32 6.74 6.81
N HIS A 18 -4.03 6.41 6.71
CA HIS A 18 -3.37 6.10 5.43
C HIS A 18 -2.42 4.91 5.56
N ASN A 19 -2.18 4.23 4.45
CA ASN A 19 -1.15 3.21 4.33
C ASN A 19 -0.44 3.35 2.98
N ILE A 20 0.64 2.60 2.82
CA ILE A 20 1.31 2.41 1.54
C ILE A 20 1.30 0.91 1.25
N VAL A 21 0.73 0.53 0.10
CA VAL A 21 0.74 -0.84 -0.42
C VAL A 21 1.47 -0.84 -1.77
N ILE A 22 2.63 -1.48 -1.80
CA ILE A 22 3.45 -1.67 -3.01
C ILE A 22 2.93 -2.91 -3.73
N ILE A 23 2.68 -2.78 -5.03
CA ILE A 23 2.01 -3.81 -5.83
C ILE A 23 2.75 -4.10 -7.12
N MET A 24 2.40 -5.22 -7.75
CA MET A 24 2.89 -5.60 -9.07
C MET A 24 2.48 -4.56 -10.15
N PRO A 25 3.28 -4.40 -11.22
CA PRO A 25 2.91 -3.57 -12.36
C PRO A 25 1.53 -3.95 -12.91
N GLY A 26 0.71 -2.94 -13.24
CA GLY A 26 -0.64 -3.12 -13.79
C GLY A 26 -1.71 -3.57 -12.78
N ALA A 27 -1.41 -3.65 -11.48
CA ALA A 27 -2.34 -4.18 -10.48
C ALA A 27 -3.18 -3.12 -9.72
N SER A 28 -2.97 -1.83 -9.98
CA SER A 28 -3.55 -0.75 -9.14
C SER A 28 -5.07 -0.79 -9.04
N GLU A 29 -5.76 -0.96 -10.16
CA GLU A 29 -7.23 -0.98 -10.18
C GLU A 29 -7.78 -2.22 -9.48
N GLU A 30 -7.24 -3.41 -9.77
CA GLU A 30 -7.65 -4.66 -9.12
C GLU A 30 -7.49 -4.60 -7.61
N VAL A 31 -6.30 -4.18 -7.13
CA VAL A 31 -6.02 -4.11 -5.69
C VAL A 31 -6.83 -2.99 -5.02
N GLY A 32 -6.99 -1.85 -5.70
CA GLY A 32 -7.79 -0.74 -5.20
C GLY A 32 -9.28 -1.09 -5.05
N LEU A 33 -9.87 -1.73 -6.06
CA LEU A 33 -11.25 -2.21 -6.00
C LEU A 33 -11.43 -3.28 -4.92
N ALA A 34 -10.49 -4.24 -4.81
CA ALA A 34 -10.54 -5.25 -3.76
C ALA A 34 -10.48 -4.63 -2.35
N ALA A 35 -9.68 -3.57 -2.16
CA ALA A 35 -9.62 -2.84 -0.90
C ALA A 35 -10.93 -2.10 -0.57
N ASN A 36 -11.59 -1.52 -1.59
CA ASN A 36 -12.92 -0.94 -1.42
C ASN A 36 -13.96 -1.99 -1.00
N GLU A 37 -13.92 -3.18 -1.60
CA GLU A 37 -14.84 -4.28 -1.27
C GLU A 37 -14.65 -4.78 0.17
N MET A 38 -13.42 -4.76 0.71
CA MET A 38 -13.16 -5.12 2.11
C MET A 38 -13.96 -4.26 3.11
N ALA A 39 -14.31 -3.02 2.76
CA ALA A 39 -15.12 -2.16 3.62
C ALA A 39 -16.55 -2.69 3.85
N LYS A 40 -17.03 -3.60 2.98
CA LYS A 40 -18.35 -4.22 3.11
C LYS A 40 -18.36 -5.39 4.11
N ASP A 41 -17.21 -5.98 4.41
CA ASP A 41 -17.09 -7.03 5.42
C ASP A 41 -16.90 -6.39 6.81
N PRO A 42 -17.83 -6.58 7.76
CA PRO A 42 -17.71 -6.01 9.10
C PRO A 42 -16.42 -6.38 9.84
N LYS A 43 -15.85 -7.57 9.58
CA LYS A 43 -14.60 -8.02 10.23
C LYS A 43 -13.40 -7.28 9.65
N GLU A 44 -13.36 -7.07 8.34
CA GLU A 44 -12.27 -6.34 7.70
C GLU A 44 -12.37 -4.84 7.99
N ALA A 45 -13.58 -4.28 8.01
CA ALA A 45 -13.84 -2.92 8.47
C ALA A 45 -13.39 -2.72 9.93
N GLN A 46 -13.66 -3.69 10.82
CA GLN A 46 -13.20 -3.64 12.20
C GLN A 46 -11.66 -3.73 12.32
N ARG A 47 -10.99 -4.53 11.46
CA ARG A 47 -9.52 -4.59 11.40
C ARG A 47 -8.90 -3.32 10.85
N GLY A 48 -9.58 -2.65 9.92
CA GLY A 48 -9.21 -1.33 9.39
C GLY A 48 -7.91 -1.30 8.59
N GLN A 49 -7.34 -2.44 8.21
CA GLN A 49 -6.07 -2.48 7.45
C GLN A 49 -6.28 -2.30 5.95
N PHE A 50 -7.40 -2.81 5.43
CA PHE A 50 -7.78 -2.74 4.01
C PHE A 50 -6.67 -3.15 3.04
N VAL A 51 -5.84 -4.15 3.41
CA VAL A 51 -4.83 -4.74 2.54
C VAL A 51 -5.38 -6.06 2.00
N PRO A 52 -5.74 -6.16 0.70
CA PRO A 52 -6.29 -7.39 0.14
C PRO A 52 -5.29 -8.55 0.18
N LYS A 53 -5.79 -9.76 0.40
CA LYS A 53 -5.00 -10.99 0.24
C LYS A 53 -4.83 -11.28 -1.25
N SER A 54 -3.79 -10.73 -1.86
CA SER A 54 -3.45 -10.94 -3.27
C SER A 54 -1.95 -11.17 -3.43
N LYS A 55 -1.58 -12.07 -4.36
CA LYS A 55 -0.18 -12.26 -4.77
C LYS A 55 0.42 -11.03 -5.46
N LYS A 56 -0.44 -10.08 -5.86
CA LYS A 56 -0.03 -8.82 -6.48
C LYS A 56 0.33 -7.75 -5.44
N VAL A 57 0.03 -7.98 -4.16
CA VAL A 57 0.51 -7.14 -3.05
C VAL A 57 1.89 -7.65 -2.65
N LEU A 58 2.91 -6.80 -2.83
CA LEU A 58 4.30 -7.13 -2.56
C LEU A 58 4.68 -6.80 -1.12
N HIS A 59 4.41 -5.56 -0.71
CA HIS A 59 4.74 -5.04 0.61
C HIS A 59 3.66 -4.05 1.05
N ALA A 60 3.41 -3.95 2.36
CA ALA A 60 2.45 -3.00 2.89
C ALA A 60 2.87 -2.50 4.27
N THR A 61 2.60 -1.23 4.56
CA THR A 61 2.58 -0.74 5.95
C THR A 61 1.32 -1.24 6.65
N GLN A 62 1.30 -1.17 7.99
CA GLN A 62 0.01 -1.10 8.69
C GLN A 62 -0.75 0.18 8.29
N MET A 63 -2.05 0.22 8.58
CA MET A 63 -2.83 1.44 8.54
C MET A 63 -2.30 2.42 9.61
N VAL A 64 -1.84 3.58 9.17
CA VAL A 64 -1.27 4.62 10.02
C VAL A 64 -2.36 5.60 10.39
N ALA A 65 -2.60 5.72 11.69
CA ALA A 65 -3.56 6.65 12.25
C ALA A 65 -3.20 8.11 11.94
N PRO A 66 -4.15 9.05 12.08
CA PRO A 66 -3.87 10.48 12.02
C PRO A 66 -2.70 10.89 12.93
N LEU A 67 -1.91 11.85 12.47
CA LEU A 67 -0.79 12.45 13.22
C LEU A 67 0.24 11.43 13.76
N SER A 68 0.41 10.31 13.06
CA SER A 68 1.27 9.20 13.47
C SER A 68 2.27 8.82 12.37
N ALA A 69 3.22 7.94 12.69
CA ALA A 69 4.22 7.48 11.74
C ALA A 69 4.50 5.98 11.89
N THR A 70 5.02 5.37 10.83
CA THR A 70 5.51 3.99 10.82
C THR A 70 6.72 3.84 9.91
N ALA A 71 7.37 2.68 9.94
CA ALA A 71 8.43 2.33 9.01
C ALA A 71 8.16 0.96 8.38
N LEU A 72 8.32 0.87 7.06
CA LEU A 72 8.30 -0.37 6.30
C LEU A 72 9.71 -0.72 5.85
N ARG A 73 10.13 -1.97 6.08
CA ARG A 73 11.42 -2.50 5.62
C ARG A 73 11.17 -3.70 4.73
N PHE A 74 11.79 -3.71 3.56
CA PHE A 74 11.65 -4.78 2.58
C PHE A 74 12.85 -4.83 1.65
N THR A 75 12.95 -5.90 0.87
CA THR A 75 13.91 -5.99 -0.23
C THR A 75 13.22 -5.60 -1.52
N ALA A 76 13.80 -4.67 -2.27
CA ALA A 76 13.30 -4.27 -3.57
C ALA A 76 13.15 -5.48 -4.50
N PRO A 77 12.14 -5.51 -5.39
CA PRO A 77 12.01 -6.54 -6.42
C PRO A 77 13.31 -6.80 -7.18
N MET A 78 13.51 -8.04 -7.58
CA MET A 78 14.68 -8.45 -8.38
C MET A 78 14.56 -8.01 -9.84
N GLU A 79 13.34 -7.89 -10.34
CA GLU A 79 13.06 -7.44 -11.70
C GLU A 79 13.06 -5.90 -11.72
N PRO A 80 13.85 -5.26 -12.60
CA PRO A 80 13.72 -3.84 -12.85
C PRO A 80 12.34 -3.50 -13.41
N GLY A 81 11.79 -2.36 -13.01
CA GLY A 81 10.48 -1.91 -13.48
C GLY A 81 9.81 -0.88 -12.59
N ASP A 82 8.61 -0.51 -13.00
CA ASP A 82 7.77 0.48 -12.35
C ASP A 82 6.75 -0.23 -11.46
N TYR A 83 6.98 -0.19 -10.15
CA TYR A 83 6.12 -0.82 -9.15
C TYR A 83 5.21 0.24 -8.53
N PRO A 84 3.89 0.22 -8.81
CA PRO A 84 2.98 1.17 -8.20
C PRO A 84 2.94 0.99 -6.69
N TYR A 85 2.70 2.08 -5.98
CA TYR A 85 2.22 2.03 -4.61
C TYR A 85 0.95 2.87 -4.48
N ILE A 86 0.00 2.38 -3.69
CA ILE A 86 -1.30 3.01 -3.49
C ILE A 86 -1.66 3.05 -2.01
N CYS A 87 -2.46 4.02 -1.60
CA CYS A 87 -3.18 3.94 -0.33
C CYS A 87 -4.46 3.13 -0.53
N THR A 88 -4.65 2.08 0.25
CA THR A 88 -5.80 1.17 0.15
C THR A 88 -6.87 1.44 1.21
N PHE A 89 -6.79 2.56 1.93
CA PHE A 89 -7.98 3.05 2.64
C PHE A 89 -9.12 3.24 1.61
N PRO A 90 -10.35 2.78 1.87
CA PRO A 90 -11.40 2.71 0.86
C PRO A 90 -11.58 4.02 0.10
N GLY A 91 -11.40 3.97 -1.22
CA GLY A 91 -11.50 5.10 -2.16
C GLY A 91 -10.20 5.88 -2.41
N HIS A 92 -9.20 5.80 -1.53
CA HIS A 92 -8.01 6.67 -1.60
C HIS A 92 -7.11 6.35 -2.81
N TRP A 93 -7.02 5.09 -3.22
CA TRP A 93 -6.13 4.60 -4.28
C TRP A 93 -6.31 5.30 -5.64
N ILE A 94 -7.48 5.93 -5.87
CA ILE A 94 -7.79 6.67 -7.10
C ILE A 94 -6.80 7.83 -7.29
N ILE A 95 -6.52 8.55 -6.20
CA ILE A 95 -5.71 9.77 -6.17
C ILE A 95 -4.37 9.53 -5.46
N MET A 96 -4.38 8.82 -4.33
CA MET A 96 -3.20 8.56 -3.51
C MET A 96 -2.41 7.37 -4.06
N LYS A 97 -1.60 7.66 -5.08
CA LYS A 97 -0.77 6.68 -5.77
C LYS A 97 0.55 7.30 -6.22
N GLY A 98 1.57 6.46 -6.34
CA GLY A 98 2.85 6.81 -6.95
C GLY A 98 3.54 5.57 -7.48
N VAL A 99 4.80 5.73 -7.91
CA VAL A 99 5.59 4.64 -8.51
C VAL A 99 6.95 4.57 -7.82
N MET A 100 7.32 3.36 -7.41
CA MET A 100 8.68 3.00 -7.05
C MET A 100 9.38 2.45 -8.29
N VAL A 101 10.41 3.15 -8.76
CA VAL A 101 11.21 2.72 -9.92
C VAL A 101 12.37 1.87 -9.43
N VAL A 102 12.40 0.61 -9.84
CA VAL A 102 13.50 -0.32 -9.58
C VAL A 102 14.39 -0.35 -10.82
N LYS A 103 15.67 0.01 -10.64
CA LYS A 103 16.71 0.00 -11.68
C LYS A 103 17.68 -1.15 -11.48
#